data_AF-A0A348V5S8-F1
#
_entry.id   AF-A0A348V5S8-F1
#
_cell.length_a   1.000
_cell.length_b   1.000
_cell.length_c   1.000
_cell.angle_alpha   90.00
_cell.angle_beta   90.00
_cell.angle_gamma   90.00
#
_symmetry.space_group_name_H-M   'P 1'
#
loop_
_entity.id
_entity.type
_entity.pdbx_description
1 polymer ?
#
loop_
_entity_poly.entity_id
_entity_poly.type
_entity_poly.pdbx_seq_one_letter_code
_entity_poly.pdbx_strand_id
1 'polypeptide(L)'
;MIGRLGVKFKMNRRLGGNLSLDELKKESDAIFLAIGAWKDVALNIPGEHAKGVFAGSDVLKEMSMGKIPQIGQQIVIVGAGNVAVDASRSLLRLGKEVILVYRREKKDMPAN
;
A
#
# COMPACT_ATOMS: atom_id res chain seq x y z
N MET A 1 -21.68 11.56 -6.22
CA MET A 1 -20.27 11.79 -6.57
C MET A 1 -19.93 13.24 -6.28
N ILE A 2 -18.92 13.51 -5.46
CA ILE A 2 -18.66 14.87 -4.90
C ILE A 2 -18.37 15.95 -5.95
N GLY A 3 -18.03 15.58 -7.20
CA GLY A 3 -17.88 16.54 -8.31
C GLY A 3 -19.16 17.34 -8.59
N ARG A 4 -20.36 16.77 -8.31
CA ARG A 4 -21.64 17.49 -8.45
C ARG A 4 -21.82 18.61 -7.41
N LEU A 5 -20.99 18.62 -6.37
CA LEU A 5 -20.97 19.65 -5.33
C LEU A 5 -19.98 20.79 -5.66
N GLY A 6 -19.43 20.81 -6.89
CA GLY A 6 -18.48 21.86 -7.33
C GLY A 6 -17.00 21.52 -7.11
N VAL A 7 -16.67 20.31 -6.63
CA VAL A 7 -15.28 19.86 -6.47
C VAL A 7 -14.62 19.65 -7.82
N LYS A 8 -13.47 20.31 -8.05
CA LYS A 8 -12.65 20.16 -9.26
C LYS A 8 -11.50 19.18 -9.01
N PHE A 9 -11.37 18.16 -9.85
CA PHE A 9 -10.28 17.18 -9.78
C PHE A 9 -9.16 17.55 -10.76
N LYS A 10 -7.94 17.74 -10.26
CA LYS A 10 -6.72 17.92 -11.06
C LYS A 10 -5.81 16.69 -10.86
N MET A 11 -5.94 15.69 -11.74
CA MET A 11 -5.19 14.43 -11.66
C MET A 11 -3.75 14.57 -12.19
N ASN A 12 -2.92 13.53 -12.02
CA ASN A 12 -1.53 13.49 -12.47
C ASN A 12 -0.66 14.63 -11.88
N ARG A 13 -1.00 15.10 -10.67
CA ARG A 13 -0.24 16.11 -9.93
C ARG A 13 0.28 15.48 -8.64
N ARG A 14 1.61 15.46 -8.47
CA ARG A 14 2.28 14.91 -7.30
C ARG A 14 3.03 16.02 -6.57
N LEU A 15 2.67 16.25 -5.32
CA LEU A 15 3.37 17.20 -4.45
C LEU A 15 4.84 16.79 -4.28
N GLY A 16 5.76 17.73 -4.49
CA GLY A 16 7.20 17.48 -4.51
C GLY A 16 7.72 16.89 -5.83
N GLY A 17 6.84 16.68 -6.82
CA GLY A 17 7.19 16.37 -8.20
C GLY A 17 6.83 17.54 -9.11
N ASN A 18 5.73 17.42 -9.85
CA ASN A 18 5.20 18.44 -10.77
C ASN A 18 4.16 19.37 -10.11
N LEU A 19 4.21 19.50 -8.78
CA LEU A 19 3.37 20.38 -7.99
C LEU A 19 4.17 20.82 -6.76
N SER A 20 4.26 22.13 -6.55
CA SER A 20 4.89 22.71 -5.37
C SER A 20 3.85 23.21 -4.37
N LEU A 21 4.22 23.26 -3.08
CA LEU A 21 3.35 23.81 -2.05
C LEU A 21 3.19 25.33 -2.21
N ASP A 22 4.21 26.01 -2.73
CA ASP A 22 4.18 27.46 -2.93
C ASP A 22 3.24 27.90 -4.05
N GLU A 23 3.14 27.12 -5.13
CA GLU A 23 2.09 27.29 -6.14
C GLU A 23 0.69 27.19 -5.50
N LEU A 24 0.46 26.15 -4.69
CA LEU A 24 -0.84 25.95 -4.05
C LEU A 24 -1.22 27.09 -3.11
N LYS A 25 -0.25 27.63 -2.36
CA LYS A 25 -0.46 28.77 -1.44
C LYS A 25 -0.84 30.05 -2.19
N LYS A 26 -0.38 30.24 -3.43
CA LYS A 26 -0.76 31.39 -4.26
C LYS A 26 -2.17 31.27 -4.83
N GLU A 27 -2.63 30.03 -5.06
CA GLU A 27 -3.92 29.74 -5.69
C GLU A 27 -5.07 29.48 -4.69
N SER A 28 -4.79 29.36 -3.38
CA SER A 28 -5.77 28.87 -2.40
C SER A 28 -5.67 29.61 -1.06
N ASP A 29 -6.82 29.91 -0.45
CA ASP A 29 -6.91 30.50 0.90
C ASP A 29 -6.52 29.51 2.01
N ALA A 30 -6.72 28.22 1.78
CA ALA A 30 -6.39 27.15 2.72
C ALA A 30 -5.96 25.87 1.98
N ILE A 31 -5.11 25.07 2.64
CA ILE A 31 -4.59 23.81 2.10
C ILE A 31 -4.82 22.70 3.11
N PHE A 32 -5.45 21.61 2.67
CA PHE A 32 -5.60 20.38 3.43
C PHE A 32 -4.80 19.25 2.78
N LEU A 33 -3.82 18.70 3.51
CA LEU A 33 -2.95 17.64 3.03
C LEU A 33 -3.50 16.25 3.37
N ALA A 34 -4.36 15.71 2.50
CA ALA A 34 -4.89 14.35 2.58
C ALA A 34 -4.12 13.37 1.68
N ILE A 35 -2.78 13.41 1.73
CA ILE A 35 -1.93 12.63 0.82
C ILE A 35 -1.71 11.18 1.27
N GLY A 36 -2.10 10.79 2.48
CA GLY A 36 -1.92 9.42 2.99
C GLY A 36 -0.47 9.01 3.23
N ALA A 37 -0.26 7.72 3.58
CA ALA A 37 1.05 7.14 3.85
C ALA A 37 1.45 6.16 2.74
N TRP A 38 2.38 6.58 1.88
CA TRP A 38 2.79 5.82 0.68
C TRP A 38 4.04 4.98 0.85
N LYS A 39 4.81 5.20 1.93
CA LYS A 39 6.07 4.49 2.16
C LYS A 39 5.80 3.26 3.00
N ASP A 40 6.33 2.12 2.57
CA ASP A 40 6.38 0.92 3.39
C ASP A 40 7.39 1.06 4.53
N VAL A 41 7.16 0.29 5.59
CA VAL A 41 8.07 0.21 6.73
C VAL A 41 9.14 -0.84 6.44
N ALA A 42 10.41 -0.41 6.45
CA ALA A 42 11.55 -1.31 6.30
C ALA A 42 11.67 -2.27 7.49
N LEU A 43 12.07 -3.51 7.22
CA LEU A 43 12.33 -4.48 8.28
C LEU A 43 13.71 -4.26 8.91
N ASN A 44 14.64 -3.65 8.18
CA ASN A 44 16.03 -3.39 8.57
C ASN A 44 16.75 -4.67 9.00
N ILE A 45 16.63 -5.71 8.17
CA ILE A 45 17.26 -7.03 8.39
C ILE A 45 18.08 -7.44 7.17
N PRO A 46 19.12 -8.28 7.34
CA PRO A 46 19.82 -8.87 6.22
C PRO A 46 18.87 -9.58 5.25
N GLY A 47 19.00 -9.30 3.96
CA GLY A 47 18.17 -9.90 2.92
C GLY A 47 16.82 -9.24 2.65
N GLU A 48 16.51 -8.09 3.26
CA GLU A 48 15.23 -7.38 3.01
C GLU A 48 15.03 -6.89 1.56
N HIS A 49 16.10 -6.90 0.76
CA HIS A 49 16.09 -6.57 -0.68
C HIS A 49 16.47 -7.77 -1.56
N ALA A 50 16.45 -8.98 -1.01
CA ALA A 50 16.76 -10.18 -1.78
C ALA A 50 15.71 -10.44 -2.86
N LYS A 51 16.11 -11.18 -3.91
CA LYS A 51 15.18 -11.63 -4.96
C LYS A 51 14.05 -12.43 -4.34
N GLY A 52 12.80 -12.10 -4.67
CA GLY A 52 11.61 -12.74 -4.13
C GLY A 52 11.04 -12.10 -2.86
N VAL A 53 11.65 -11.02 -2.37
CA VAL A 53 11.08 -10.17 -1.32
C VAL A 53 10.31 -9.02 -1.97
N PHE A 54 9.05 -8.82 -1.52
CA PHE A 54 8.15 -7.82 -2.08
C PHE A 54 7.49 -7.03 -0.95
N ALA A 55 7.23 -5.74 -1.19
CA ALA A 55 6.34 -4.98 -0.33
C ALA A 55 4.90 -5.48 -0.51
N GLY A 56 4.19 -5.71 0.59
CA GLY A 56 2.79 -6.18 0.53
C GLY A 56 1.86 -5.19 -0.19
N SER A 57 2.14 -3.89 -0.06
CA SER A 57 1.44 -2.82 -0.76
C SER A 57 1.58 -2.91 -2.28
N ASP A 58 2.78 -3.21 -2.79
CA ASP A 58 3.04 -3.41 -4.21
C ASP A 58 2.28 -4.62 -4.77
N VAL A 59 2.27 -5.74 -4.03
CA VAL A 59 1.50 -6.93 -4.42
C VAL A 59 0.01 -6.60 -4.55
N LEU A 60 -0.56 -5.95 -3.54
CA LEU A 60 -1.96 -5.53 -3.57
C LEU A 60 -2.25 -4.53 -4.69
N LYS A 61 -1.32 -3.60 -4.94
CA LYS A 61 -1.43 -2.62 -6.02
C LYS A 61 -1.48 -3.31 -7.39
N GLU A 62 -0.59 -4.26 -7.67
CA GLU A 62 -0.62 -5.03 -8.92
C GLU A 62 -1.95 -5.76 -9.09
N MET A 63 -2.42 -6.43 -8.04
CA MET A 63 -3.70 -7.13 -8.04
C MET A 63 -4.89 -6.19 -8.27
N SER A 64 -4.87 -4.99 -7.67
CA SER A 64 -5.91 -3.98 -7.88
C SER A 64 -5.97 -3.46 -9.32
N MET A 65 -4.85 -3.55 -10.04
CA MET A 65 -4.77 -3.23 -11.47
C MET A 65 -5.13 -4.42 -12.37
N GLY A 66 -5.66 -5.51 -11.81
CA GLY A 66 -6.04 -6.71 -12.54
C GLY A 66 -4.85 -7.59 -12.98
N LYS A 67 -3.66 -7.36 -12.42
CA LYS A 67 -2.46 -8.16 -12.74
C LYS A 67 -2.35 -9.36 -11.80
N ILE A 68 -1.79 -10.45 -12.31
CA ILE A 68 -1.38 -11.59 -11.50
C ILE A 68 0.08 -11.36 -11.10
N PRO A 69 0.39 -11.16 -9.80
CA PRO A 69 1.75 -10.88 -9.36
C PRO A 69 2.64 -12.11 -9.61
N GLN A 70 3.86 -11.87 -10.11
CA GLN A 70 4.85 -12.92 -10.40
C GLN A 70 5.54 -13.42 -9.13
N ILE A 71 4.75 -14.06 -8.25
CA ILE A 71 5.19 -14.60 -6.96
C ILE A 71 5.13 -16.12 -7.01
N GLY A 72 6.04 -16.78 -6.29
CA GLY A 72 6.13 -18.23 -6.16
C GLY A 72 4.86 -18.89 -5.59
N GLN A 73 4.89 -20.22 -5.47
CA GLN A 73 3.74 -20.98 -4.98
C GLN A 73 3.60 -20.92 -3.46
N GLN A 74 4.72 -20.93 -2.73
CA GLN A 74 4.78 -20.86 -1.28
C GLN A 74 5.23 -19.47 -0.84
N ILE A 75 4.46 -18.86 0.04
CA ILE A 75 4.60 -17.44 0.38
C ILE A 75 4.58 -17.29 1.89
N VAL A 76 5.58 -16.57 2.41
CA VAL A 76 5.60 -16.09 3.79
C VAL A 76 5.27 -14.60 3.79
N ILE A 77 4.23 -14.21 4.51
CA ILE A 77 3.86 -12.81 4.74
C ILE A 77 4.29 -12.43 6.15
N VAL A 78 5.11 -11.39 6.25
CA VAL A 78 5.61 -10.87 7.53
C VAL A 78 4.75 -9.67 7.96
N GLY A 79 4.00 -9.84 9.05
CA GLY A 79 3.11 -8.82 9.59
C GLY A 79 1.70 -9.36 9.89
N ALA A 80 0.87 -8.52 10.51
CA ALA A 80 -0.51 -8.87 10.87
C ALA A 80 -1.51 -7.70 10.77
N GLY A 81 -1.15 -6.62 10.06
CA GLY A 81 -2.07 -5.54 9.76
C GLY A 81 -2.93 -5.82 8.54
N ASN A 82 -3.81 -4.88 8.19
CA ASN A 82 -4.76 -5.03 7.08
C ASN A 82 -4.06 -5.40 5.76
N VAL A 83 -2.94 -4.74 5.43
CA VAL A 83 -2.13 -5.09 4.24
C VAL A 83 -1.70 -6.56 4.24
N ALA A 84 -1.27 -7.08 5.40
CA ALA A 84 -0.82 -8.47 5.50
C ALA A 84 -2.00 -9.46 5.33
N VAL A 85 -3.14 -9.16 5.95
CA VAL A 85 -4.36 -10.00 5.85
C VAL A 85 -4.96 -9.94 4.44
N ASP A 86 -5.03 -8.76 3.83
CA ASP A 86 -5.55 -8.58 2.48
C ASP A 86 -4.65 -9.24 1.45
N ALA A 87 -3.33 -9.10 1.56
CA ALA A 87 -2.38 -9.81 0.69
C ALA A 87 -2.55 -11.32 0.84
N SER A 88 -2.64 -11.81 2.09
CA SER A 88 -2.84 -13.23 2.37
C SER A 88 -4.09 -13.78 1.68
N ARG A 89 -5.25 -13.14 1.91
CA ARG A 89 -6.53 -13.57 1.33
C ARG A 89 -6.53 -13.47 -0.20
N SER A 90 -5.87 -12.45 -0.74
CA SER A 90 -5.79 -12.24 -2.19
C SER A 90 -4.93 -13.31 -2.86
N LEU A 91 -3.79 -13.66 -2.28
CA LEU A 91 -2.93 -14.72 -2.79
C LEU A 91 -3.55 -16.12 -2.62
N LEU A 92 -4.23 -16.37 -1.49
CA LEU A 92 -5.01 -17.61 -1.30
C LEU A 92 -6.06 -17.80 -2.40
N ARG A 93 -6.76 -16.73 -2.82
CA ARG A 93 -7.72 -16.78 -3.94
C ARG A 93 -7.08 -17.08 -5.29
N LEU A 94 -5.78 -16.84 -5.44
CA LEU A 94 -4.99 -17.23 -6.61
C LEU A 94 -4.43 -18.66 -6.49
N GLY A 95 -4.85 -19.44 -5.49
CA GLY A 95 -4.41 -20.82 -5.28
C GLY A 95 -2.99 -20.93 -4.71
N LYS A 96 -2.47 -19.89 -4.07
CA LYS A 96 -1.13 -19.88 -3.44
C LYS A 96 -1.17 -20.47 -2.04
N GLU A 97 -0.06 -21.06 -1.60
CA GLU A 97 0.14 -21.47 -0.21
C GLU A 97 0.71 -20.30 0.58
N VAL A 98 -0.02 -19.84 1.61
CA VAL A 98 0.32 -18.63 2.35
C VAL A 98 0.49 -18.93 3.84
N ILE A 99 1.62 -18.51 4.39
CA ILE A 99 1.92 -18.53 5.82
C ILE A 99 2.04 -17.08 6.29
N LEU A 100 1.19 -16.69 7.25
CA LEU A 100 1.29 -15.39 7.91
C LEU A 100 2.15 -15.53 9.17
N VAL A 101 3.22 -14.75 9.27
CA VAL A 101 4.11 -14.71 10.43
C VAL A 101 3.98 -13.36 11.12
N TYR A 102 3.71 -13.41 12.41
CA TYR A 102 3.59 -12.22 13.26
C TYR A 102 4.44 -12.36 14.50
N ARG A 103 5.08 -11.25 14.90
CA ARG A 103 6.03 -11.23 16.02
C ARG A 103 5.38 -11.20 17.41
N ARG A 104 4.04 -11.11 17.49
CA ARG A 104 3.28 -11.07 18.74
C ARG A 104 2.17 -12.12 18.73
N GLU A 105 1.39 -12.16 19.80
CA GLU A 105 0.28 -13.09 19.90
C GLU A 105 -0.86 -12.73 18.94
N LYS A 106 -1.72 -13.71 18.66
CA LYS A 106 -2.90 -13.54 17.82
C LYS A 106 -3.85 -12.43 18.34
N LYS A 107 -3.95 -12.28 19.67
CA LYS A 107 -4.79 -11.24 20.30
C LYS A 107 -4.27 -9.81 20.03
N ASP A 108 -3.00 -9.67 19.69
CA ASP A 108 -2.34 -8.39 19.43
C ASP A 108 -2.38 -8.01 17.94
N MET A 109 -3.00 -8.84 17.09
CA MET A 109 -3.09 -8.57 15.66
C MET A 109 -3.88 -7.28 15.40
N PRO A 110 -3.30 -6.30 14.67
CA PRO A 110 -3.95 -5.01 14.47
C PRO A 110 -4.97 -4.99 13.33
N ALA A 111 -5.09 -6.05 12.54
CA ALA A 111 -6.10 -6.14 11.49
C ALA A 111 -7.52 -6.30 12.07
N ASN A 112 -8.50 -5.67 11.41
CA ASN A 112 -9.89 -5.57 11.88
C ASN A 112 -10.93 -6.13 10.89
#